data_AF-A0A009SN94-F1
#
_entry.id   AF-A0A009SN94-F1
#
_cell.length_a   1.000
_cell.length_b   1.000
_cell.length_c   1.000
_cell.angle_alpha   90.00
_cell.angle_beta   90.00
_cell.angle_gamma   90.00
#
_symmetry.space_group_name_H-M   'P 1'
#
loop_
_entity.id
_entity.type
_entity.pdbx_description
1 polymer ?
#
loop_
_entity_poly.entity_id
_entity_poly.type
_entity_poly.pdbx_seq_one_letter_code
_entity_poly.pdbx_strand_id
1 'polypeptide(L)'
;MEKPATIVGFKIGHALIDELDVMAKVKAQQAWRKIIARMRYKQAGLLNGIDVATTPEGFKFTYEQFVKEANKSEAKRKLYGMIQASTYDNEANLPDDYISSLYESYPPQLISAYLKGQFVNLTSGAVYPDFDRVLNHTDEEIKKGEPLLIGMDFNVLKMAAVVYVIR
;
A
#
# COMPACT_ATOMS: atom_id res chain seq x y z
N MET A 1 -3.97 -11.24 -17.26
CA MET A 1 -4.93 -10.53 -18.14
C MET A 1 -4.21 -9.72 -19.22
N GLU A 2 -3.74 -10.37 -20.29
CA GLU A 2 -2.87 -9.71 -21.27
C GLU A 2 -3.61 -8.73 -22.19
N LYS A 3 -4.83 -9.08 -22.62
CA LYS A 3 -5.63 -8.32 -23.59
C LYS A 3 -6.99 -7.89 -23.02
N PRO A 4 -7.07 -6.88 -22.12
CA PRO A 4 -8.34 -6.44 -21.51
C PRO A 4 -9.45 -6.08 -22.52
N ALA A 5 -9.07 -5.67 -23.73
CA ALA A 5 -10.00 -5.32 -24.80
C ALA A 5 -10.88 -6.50 -25.26
N THR A 6 -10.43 -7.76 -25.07
CA THR A 6 -11.19 -8.94 -25.49
C THR A 6 -12.27 -9.36 -24.47
N ILE A 7 -12.34 -8.70 -23.31
CA ILE A 7 -13.36 -8.96 -22.28
C ILE A 7 -14.68 -8.29 -22.70
N VAL A 8 -15.37 -8.91 -23.65
CA VAL A 8 -16.59 -8.38 -24.29
C VAL A 8 -17.58 -9.50 -24.59
N GLY A 9 -18.86 -9.14 -24.82
CA GLY A 9 -19.88 -10.07 -25.34
C GLY A 9 -20.53 -11.00 -24.31
N PHE A 10 -19.77 -11.56 -23.36
CA PHE A 10 -20.29 -12.53 -22.40
C PHE A 10 -20.88 -11.89 -21.13
N LYS A 11 -21.55 -12.71 -20.31
CA LYS A 11 -22.05 -12.40 -18.97
C LYS A 11 -21.60 -13.47 -17.99
N ILE A 12 -21.23 -13.06 -16.79
CA ILE A 12 -20.78 -13.96 -15.70
C ILE A 12 -21.37 -13.48 -14.37
N GLY A 13 -21.50 -14.42 -13.43
CA GLY A 13 -21.91 -14.14 -12.06
C GLY A 13 -20.74 -13.93 -11.11
N HIS A 14 -19.58 -14.50 -11.42
CA HIS A 14 -18.40 -14.41 -10.57
C HIS A 14 -17.12 -14.29 -11.42
N ALA A 15 -16.13 -13.58 -10.90
CA ALA A 15 -14.78 -13.55 -11.44
C ALA A 15 -13.76 -13.60 -10.29
N LEU A 16 -12.63 -14.26 -10.55
CA LEU A 16 -11.44 -14.17 -9.72
C LEU A 16 -10.35 -13.45 -10.52
N ILE A 17 -9.70 -12.49 -9.88
CA ILE A 17 -8.60 -11.72 -10.43
C ILE A 17 -7.40 -11.92 -9.53
N ASP A 18 -6.37 -12.54 -10.08
CA ASP A 18 -5.09 -12.74 -9.39
C ASP A 18 -4.06 -11.71 -9.84
N GLU A 19 -3.25 -11.25 -8.88
CA GLU A 19 -2.12 -10.32 -9.03
C GLU A 19 -2.44 -9.08 -9.87
N LEU A 20 -3.55 -8.41 -9.55
CA LEU A 20 -4.04 -7.24 -10.30
C LEU A 20 -3.04 -6.08 -10.33
N ASP A 21 -2.28 -5.89 -9.25
CA ASP A 21 -1.29 -4.81 -9.12
C ASP A 21 0.09 -5.10 -9.77
N VAL A 22 0.27 -6.28 -10.36
CA VAL A 22 1.41 -6.56 -11.26
C VAL A 22 1.26 -5.79 -12.57
N MET A 23 0.03 -5.53 -13.02
CA MET A 23 -0.20 -4.75 -14.23
C MET A 23 0.04 -3.26 -14.00
N ALA A 24 0.49 -2.57 -15.06
CA ALA A 24 0.48 -1.12 -15.09
C ALA A 24 -0.94 -0.59 -14.78
N LYS A 25 -1.02 0.42 -13.92
CA LYS A 25 -2.27 0.96 -13.36
C LYS A 25 -3.37 1.22 -14.41
N VAL A 26 -3.02 1.81 -15.56
CA VAL A 26 -3.98 2.08 -16.65
C VAL A 26 -4.58 0.79 -17.20
N LYS A 27 -3.75 -0.26 -17.36
CA LYS A 27 -4.18 -1.57 -17.85
C LYS A 27 -5.07 -2.27 -16.81
N ALA A 28 -4.70 -2.20 -15.53
CA ALA A 28 -5.52 -2.72 -14.43
C ALA A 28 -6.90 -2.05 -14.39
N GLN A 29 -6.95 -0.71 -14.51
CA GLN A 29 -8.21 0.04 -14.56
C GLN A 29 -9.08 -0.34 -15.77
N GLN A 30 -8.47 -0.54 -16.94
CA GLN A 30 -9.20 -0.99 -18.13
C GLN A 30 -9.77 -2.40 -17.94
N ALA A 31 -8.98 -3.34 -17.42
CA ALA A 31 -9.43 -4.69 -17.11
C ALA A 31 -10.59 -4.68 -16.10
N TRP A 32 -10.42 -3.96 -14.99
CA TRP A 32 -11.43 -3.81 -13.94
C TRP A 32 -12.78 -3.34 -14.49
N ARG A 33 -12.78 -2.23 -15.26
CA ARG A 33 -14.00 -1.69 -15.88
C ARG A 33 -14.67 -2.69 -16.82
N LYS A 34 -13.88 -3.42 -17.62
CA LYS A 34 -14.41 -4.42 -18.55
C LYS A 34 -15.03 -5.61 -17.83
N ILE A 35 -14.39 -6.09 -16.76
CA ILE A 35 -14.85 -7.22 -15.93
C ILE A 35 -16.14 -6.86 -15.18
N ILE A 36 -16.20 -5.70 -14.50
CA ILE A 36 -17.44 -5.23 -13.85
C ILE A 36 -18.59 -5.19 -14.85
N ALA A 37 -18.35 -4.72 -16.08
CA ALA A 37 -19.40 -4.67 -17.09
C ALA A 37 -19.96 -6.06 -17.48
N ARG A 38 -19.27 -7.16 -17.14
CA ARG A 38 -19.73 -8.55 -17.36
C ARG A 38 -20.56 -9.10 -16.21
N MET A 39 -20.55 -8.46 -15.03
CA MET A 39 -21.26 -8.85 -13.80
C MET A 39 -22.77 -8.62 -13.89
N ARG A 40 -23.40 -9.26 -14.87
CA ARG A 40 -24.83 -9.09 -15.21
C ARG A 40 -25.53 -10.41 -15.47
N TYR A 41 -25.01 -11.51 -14.91
CA TYR A 41 -25.76 -12.76 -14.90
C TYR A 41 -26.99 -12.60 -13.99
N LYS A 42 -28.14 -13.09 -14.44
CA LYS A 42 -29.42 -12.95 -13.73
C LYS A 42 -29.90 -14.33 -13.31
N GLN A 43 -29.85 -14.60 -12.02
CA GLN A 43 -30.35 -15.82 -11.39
C GLN A 43 -30.89 -15.46 -10.00
N ALA A 44 -32.00 -16.08 -9.59
CA ALA A 44 -32.58 -15.82 -8.27
C ALA A 44 -31.57 -16.18 -7.17
N GLY A 45 -31.40 -15.28 -6.19
CA GLY A 45 -30.46 -15.45 -5.07
C GLY A 45 -28.98 -15.24 -5.41
N LEU A 46 -28.63 -15.02 -6.68
CA LEU A 46 -27.23 -14.78 -7.07
C LEU A 46 -26.85 -13.31 -6.85
N LEU A 47 -25.83 -13.09 -6.02
CA LEU A 47 -25.11 -11.82 -5.96
C LEU A 47 -23.88 -11.92 -6.88
N ASN A 48 -23.79 -11.05 -7.88
CA ASN A 48 -22.62 -11.05 -8.74
C ASN A 48 -21.42 -10.45 -7.99
N GLY A 49 -20.27 -11.10 -8.08
CA GLY A 49 -19.08 -10.76 -7.28
C GLY A 49 -17.78 -10.85 -8.06
N ILE A 50 -16.76 -10.14 -7.56
CA ILE A 50 -15.40 -10.22 -8.09
C ILE A 50 -14.47 -10.37 -6.89
N ASP A 51 -13.72 -11.45 -6.86
CA ASP A 51 -12.65 -11.66 -5.89
C ASP A 51 -11.33 -11.17 -6.48
N VAL A 52 -10.54 -10.48 -5.66
CA VAL A 52 -9.22 -9.99 -6.05
C VAL A 52 -8.21 -10.48 -5.02
N ALA A 53 -7.21 -11.23 -5.47
CA ALA A 53 -6.02 -11.56 -4.70
C ALA A 53 -4.85 -10.76 -5.28
N THR A 54 -4.07 -10.11 -4.42
CA THR A 54 -2.88 -9.36 -4.86
C THR A 54 -1.93 -9.18 -3.69
N THR A 55 -0.65 -9.04 -4.00
CA THR A 55 0.32 -8.54 -3.04
C THR A 55 0.23 -7.01 -2.93
N PRO A 56 0.10 -6.40 -1.73
CA PRO A 56 -0.13 -4.97 -1.55
C PRO A 56 1.15 -4.12 -1.73
N GLU A 57 1.75 -4.23 -2.90
CA GLU A 57 3.00 -3.55 -3.26
C GLU A 57 2.76 -2.10 -3.68
N GLY A 58 3.08 -1.15 -2.80
CA GLY A 58 2.90 0.25 -3.14
C GLY A 58 1.45 0.71 -3.06
N PHE A 59 1.21 1.93 -3.50
CA PHE A 59 -0.13 2.52 -3.58
C PHE A 59 -0.65 2.48 -5.03
N LYS A 60 -0.80 1.26 -5.57
CA LYS A 60 -1.23 1.01 -6.96
C LYS A 60 -2.76 0.96 -7.11
N PHE A 61 -3.27 0.19 -8.08
CA PHE A 61 -4.68 0.21 -8.47
C PHE A 61 -5.57 -0.38 -7.36
N THR A 62 -5.18 -1.49 -6.72
CA THR A 62 -6.03 -2.08 -5.68
C THR A 62 -6.13 -1.16 -4.46
N TYR A 63 -5.05 -0.49 -4.04
CA TYR A 63 -5.12 0.53 -2.99
C TYR A 63 -6.09 1.66 -3.35
N GLU A 64 -6.02 2.16 -4.59
CA GLU A 64 -6.94 3.20 -5.02
C GLU A 64 -8.39 2.75 -5.00
N GLN A 65 -8.67 1.53 -5.46
CA GLN A 65 -10.04 1.05 -5.62
C GLN A 65 -10.66 0.56 -4.30
N PHE A 66 -9.91 -0.22 -3.52
CA PHE A 66 -10.39 -0.90 -2.31
C PHE A 66 -10.13 -0.12 -1.02
N VAL A 67 -9.26 0.89 -1.03
CA VAL A 67 -9.04 1.78 0.12
C VAL A 67 -9.55 3.17 -0.16
N LYS A 68 -9.03 3.87 -1.17
CA LYS A 68 -9.39 5.28 -1.41
C LYS A 68 -10.83 5.43 -1.91
N GLU A 69 -11.19 4.80 -3.03
CA GLU A 69 -12.52 4.89 -3.61
C GLU A 69 -13.59 4.29 -2.70
N ALA A 70 -13.31 3.14 -2.09
CA ALA A 70 -14.21 2.48 -1.15
C ALA A 70 -14.59 3.39 0.03
N ASN A 71 -13.65 4.20 0.53
CA ASN A 71 -13.89 5.10 1.66
C ASN A 71 -14.49 6.46 1.29
N LYS A 72 -14.79 6.74 0.01
CA LYS A 72 -15.40 8.01 -0.39
C LYS A 72 -16.86 8.16 0.06
N SER A 73 -17.57 7.05 0.28
CA SER A 73 -18.94 7.07 0.82
C SER A 73 -19.31 5.70 1.39
N GLU A 74 -20.31 5.67 2.28
CA GLU A 74 -20.84 4.41 2.83
C GLU A 74 -21.40 3.49 1.72
N ALA A 75 -22.05 4.07 0.71
CA ALA A 75 -22.55 3.32 -0.44
C ALA A 75 -21.42 2.64 -1.21
N LYS A 76 -20.27 3.31 -1.41
CA LYS A 76 -19.10 2.68 -2.02
C LYS A 76 -18.48 1.63 -1.11
N ARG A 77 -18.41 1.87 0.20
CA ARG A 77 -17.85 0.90 1.15
C ARG A 77 -18.59 -0.45 1.12
N LYS A 78 -19.91 -0.44 0.89
CA LYS A 78 -20.72 -1.66 0.73
C LYS A 78 -20.40 -2.47 -0.54
N LEU A 79 -19.74 -1.85 -1.53
CA LEU A 79 -19.38 -2.50 -2.81
C LEU A 79 -17.96 -3.09 -2.81
N TYR A 80 -17.10 -2.67 -1.89
CA TYR A 80 -15.69 -3.05 -1.85
C TYR A 80 -15.31 -3.53 -0.45
N GLY A 81 -15.16 -4.85 -0.31
CA GLY A 81 -14.60 -5.48 0.88
C GLY A 81 -13.10 -5.70 0.71
N MET A 82 -12.37 -5.65 1.82
CA MET A 82 -10.94 -5.93 1.85
C MET A 82 -10.61 -6.68 3.13
N ILE A 83 -9.83 -7.76 2.99
CA ILE A 83 -9.26 -8.52 4.10
C ILE A 83 -7.75 -8.46 3.91
N GLN A 84 -7.04 -8.19 4.99
CA GLN A 84 -5.58 -8.30 5.01
C GLN A 84 -5.23 -9.67 5.54
N ALA A 85 -4.49 -10.45 4.75
CA ALA A 85 -4.03 -11.78 5.12
C ALA A 85 -2.53 -11.71 5.40
N SER A 86 -2.16 -12.00 6.64
CA SER A 86 -0.78 -12.05 7.08
C SER A 86 -0.18 -13.43 6.79
N THR A 87 1.10 -13.48 6.47
CA THR A 87 1.84 -14.75 6.38
C THR A 87 1.80 -15.50 7.71
N TYR A 88 1.80 -14.75 8.83
CA TYR A 88 1.68 -15.30 10.17
C TYR A 88 0.33 -16.01 10.40
N ASP A 89 -0.74 -15.62 9.69
CA ASP A 89 -2.04 -16.32 9.80
C ASP A 89 -1.97 -17.75 9.25
N ASN A 90 -0.95 -18.04 8.43
CA ASN A 90 -0.68 -19.34 7.84
C ASN A 90 0.60 -20.01 8.38
N GLU A 91 1.17 -19.51 9.48
CA GLU A 91 2.47 -19.94 10.01
C GLU A 91 2.55 -21.46 10.25
N ALA A 92 1.47 -22.06 10.76
CA ALA A 92 1.41 -23.51 11.01
C ALA A 92 1.60 -24.39 9.76
N ASN A 93 1.50 -23.82 8.56
CA ASN A 93 1.67 -24.51 7.28
C ASN A 93 2.98 -24.12 6.57
N LEU A 94 3.87 -23.38 7.24
CA LEU A 94 5.14 -22.92 6.69
C LEU A 94 6.31 -23.65 7.35
N PRO A 95 7.48 -23.76 6.67
CA PRO A 95 8.71 -24.16 7.31
C PRO A 95 9.06 -23.23 8.48
N ASP A 96 9.59 -23.79 9.57
CA ASP A 96 9.92 -23.07 10.81
C ASP A 96 10.85 -21.86 10.58
N ASP A 97 11.71 -21.93 9.55
CA ASP A 97 12.68 -20.90 9.21
C ASP A 97 12.22 -19.93 8.12
N TYR A 98 11.04 -20.14 7.52
CA TYR A 98 10.58 -19.37 6.36
C TYR A 98 10.49 -17.88 6.67
N ILE A 99 9.80 -17.51 7.74
CA ILE A 99 9.60 -16.09 8.10
C ILE A 99 10.94 -15.43 8.47
N SER A 100 11.79 -16.11 9.25
CA SER A 100 13.12 -15.59 9.61
C SER A 100 14.01 -15.40 8.39
N SER A 101 14.01 -16.36 7.44
CA SER A 101 14.82 -16.28 6.22
C SER A 101 14.43 -15.08 5.35
N LEU A 102 13.14 -14.71 5.36
CA LEU A 102 12.65 -13.54 4.64
C LEU A 102 13.14 -12.24 5.30
N TYR A 103 13.20 -12.16 6.62
CA TYR A 103 13.78 -11.00 7.30
C TYR A 103 15.27 -10.82 7.02
N GLU A 104 16.02 -11.91 6.86
CA GLU A 104 17.45 -11.86 6.50
C GLU A 104 17.66 -11.42 5.05
N SER A 105 16.73 -11.76 4.16
CA SER A 105 16.88 -11.56 2.71
C SER A 105 16.40 -10.20 2.21
N TYR A 106 15.51 -9.52 2.94
CA TYR A 106 14.85 -8.31 2.49
C TYR A 106 15.03 -7.15 3.47
N PRO A 107 15.00 -5.88 3.00
CA PRO A 107 15.02 -4.72 3.88
C PRO A 107 13.88 -4.77 4.92
N PRO A 108 14.14 -4.52 6.22
CA PRO A 108 13.18 -4.74 7.31
C PRO A 108 11.81 -4.07 7.13
N GLN A 109 11.82 -2.85 6.58
CA GLN A 109 10.62 -2.05 6.35
C GLN A 109 9.75 -2.62 5.22
N LEU A 110 10.39 -3.14 4.18
CA LEU A 110 9.71 -3.81 3.08
C LEU A 110 9.10 -5.10 3.60
N ILE A 111 9.92 -5.97 4.17
CA ILE A 111 9.48 -7.33 4.47
C ILE A 111 8.43 -7.40 5.57
N SER A 112 8.50 -6.53 6.58
CA SER A 112 7.47 -6.53 7.62
C SER A 112 6.08 -6.24 7.06
N ALA A 113 5.96 -5.45 5.99
CA ALA A 113 4.68 -5.14 5.40
C ALA A 113 4.20 -6.20 4.42
N TYR A 114 5.12 -6.80 3.66
CA TYR A 114 4.83 -7.99 2.85
C TYR A 114 4.29 -9.12 3.73
N LEU A 115 4.99 -9.43 4.83
CA LEU A 115 4.58 -10.47 5.77
C LEU A 115 3.23 -10.17 6.44
N LYS A 116 2.90 -8.89 6.68
CA LYS A 116 1.64 -8.48 7.32
C LYS A 116 0.50 -8.19 6.32
N GLY A 117 0.74 -8.32 5.01
CA GLY A 117 -0.25 -7.98 3.99
C GLY A 117 -0.67 -6.50 4.01
N GLN A 118 0.27 -5.58 4.24
CA GLN A 118 0.00 -4.14 4.35
C GLN A 118 0.47 -3.37 3.11
N PHE A 119 -0.33 -2.38 2.69
CA PHE A 119 0.11 -1.42 1.68
C PHE A 119 1.24 -0.56 2.23
N VAL A 120 2.44 -0.71 1.67
CA VAL A 120 3.61 0.10 2.01
C VAL A 120 4.06 0.98 0.89
N ASN A 121 4.68 2.09 1.25
CA ASN A 121 5.31 2.97 0.29
C ASN A 121 6.66 2.38 -0.17
N LEU A 122 6.66 1.77 -1.34
CA LEU A 122 7.88 1.21 -1.96
C LEU A 122 8.70 2.25 -2.75
N THR A 123 8.07 3.39 -3.10
CA THR A 123 8.62 4.37 -4.05
C THR A 123 9.23 5.59 -3.40
N SER A 124 8.77 5.97 -2.20
CA SER A 124 9.49 6.93 -1.37
C SER A 124 9.97 6.19 -0.14
N GLY A 125 11.21 5.69 -0.21
CA GLY A 125 11.95 5.47 1.02
C GLY A 125 11.95 6.78 1.80
N ALA A 126 11.91 6.70 3.13
CA ALA A 126 12.36 7.84 3.91
C ALA A 126 13.78 8.18 3.39
N VAL A 127 14.04 9.46 3.13
CA VAL A 127 15.40 9.92 2.76
C VAL A 127 16.40 9.45 3.83
N TYR A 128 15.93 9.31 5.07
CA TYR A 128 16.64 8.75 6.21
C TYR A 128 15.84 7.59 6.81
N PRO A 129 16.03 6.34 6.33
CA PRO A 129 15.26 5.18 6.78
C PRO A 129 15.51 4.82 8.24
N ASP A 130 16.65 5.23 8.80
CA ASP A 130 17.04 4.96 10.19
C ASP A 130 16.68 6.11 11.14
N PHE A 131 16.05 7.18 10.64
CA PHE A 131 15.61 8.29 11.48
C PHE A 131 14.37 7.90 12.30
N ASP A 132 14.53 7.88 13.61
CA ASP A 132 13.46 7.70 14.58
C ASP A 132 13.32 8.97 15.42
N ARG A 133 12.10 9.51 15.50
CA ARG A 133 11.83 10.78 16.19
C ARG A 133 12.12 10.74 17.69
N VAL A 134 12.13 9.57 18.30
CA VAL A 134 12.40 9.36 19.72
C VAL A 134 13.89 9.09 19.92
N LEU A 135 14.48 8.16 19.16
CA LEU A 135 15.89 7.79 19.32
C LEU A 135 16.86 8.88 18.84
N ASN A 136 16.47 9.67 17.84
CA ASN A 136 17.26 10.79 17.32
C ASN A 136 16.81 12.14 17.88
N HIS A 137 15.94 12.15 18.89
CA HIS A 137 15.61 13.36 19.64
C HIS A 137 16.79 13.81 20.50
N THR A 138 16.92 15.11 20.72
CA THR A 138 17.78 15.67 21.76
C THR A 138 17.03 16.76 22.49
N ASP A 139 17.10 16.75 23.82
CA ASP A 139 16.57 17.80 24.69
C ASP A 139 17.64 18.86 25.03
N GLU A 140 18.74 18.89 24.27
CA GLU A 140 19.86 19.78 24.57
C GLU A 140 19.51 21.26 24.35
N GLU A 141 19.76 22.05 25.38
CA GLU A 141 19.52 23.48 25.39
C GLU A 141 20.79 24.30 25.12
N ILE A 142 20.56 25.54 24.69
CA ILE A 142 21.62 26.51 24.37
C ILE A 142 22.40 26.89 25.63
N LYS A 143 23.73 26.81 25.58
CA LYS A 143 24.63 27.34 26.62
C LYS A 143 25.30 28.64 26.18
N LYS A 144 25.56 29.51 27.15
CA LYS A 144 26.18 30.82 26.88
C LYS A 144 27.58 30.64 26.27
N GLY A 145 27.78 31.24 25.10
CA GLY A 145 29.09 31.28 24.41
C GLY A 145 29.35 30.12 23.45
N GLU A 146 28.40 29.20 23.26
CA GLU A 146 28.57 28.10 22.31
C GLU A 146 28.17 28.50 20.87
N PRO A 147 28.79 27.89 19.86
CA PRO A 147 28.40 28.08 18.46
C PRO A 147 27.07 27.38 18.16
N LEU A 148 26.16 28.09 17.49
CA LEU A 148 24.88 27.55 17.02
C LEU A 148 24.96 27.25 15.52
N LEU A 149 24.46 26.10 15.10
CA LEU A 149 24.27 25.81 13.68
C LEU A 149 22.84 26.11 13.28
N ILE A 150 22.67 27.07 12.39
CA ILE A 150 21.34 27.53 11.95
C ILE A 150 21.15 27.11 10.50
N GLY A 151 20.24 26.17 10.29
CA GLY A 151 19.77 25.78 8.96
C GLY A 151 18.53 26.59 8.60
N MET A 152 18.52 27.23 7.44
CA MET A 152 17.39 28.04 6.97
C MET A 152 16.89 27.54 5.61
N ASP A 153 15.60 27.22 5.56
CA ASP A 153 14.88 26.87 4.33
C ASP A 153 14.24 28.13 3.73
N PHE A 154 14.79 28.57 2.60
CA PHE A 154 14.36 29.77 1.89
C PHE A 154 13.20 29.45 0.95
N ASN A 155 11.98 29.82 1.36
CA ASN A 155 10.77 29.69 0.55
C ASN A 155 10.15 31.05 0.21
N VAL A 156 9.33 31.09 -0.85
CA VAL A 156 8.66 32.32 -1.35
C VAL A 156 7.65 32.91 -0.34
N LEU A 157 7.11 32.07 0.55
CA LEU A 157 6.13 32.49 1.57
C LEU A 157 6.77 32.54 2.95
N LYS A 158 6.69 31.44 3.71
CA LYS A 158 7.27 31.37 5.05
C LYS A 158 8.68 30.77 4.96
N MET A 159 9.68 31.58 5.30
CA MET A 159 11.01 31.07 5.56
C MET A 159 11.01 30.42 6.94
N ALA A 160 11.52 29.20 7.03
CA ALA A 160 11.62 28.45 8.27
C ALA A 160 13.09 28.19 8.59
N ALA A 161 13.47 28.34 9.85
CA ALA A 161 14.81 28.03 10.32
C ALA A 161 14.76 27.04 11.48
N VAL A 162 15.75 26.17 11.53
CA VAL A 162 16.03 25.27 12.66
C VAL A 162 17.39 25.62 13.23
N VAL A 163 17.45 25.67 14.56
CA VAL A 163 18.69 25.85 15.31
C VAL A 163 19.08 24.51 15.89
N TYR A 164 20.29 24.05 15.56
CA TYR A 164 20.88 22.84 16.10
C TYR A 164 21.92 23.19 17.16
N VAL A 165 21.83 22.48 18.29
CA VAL A 165 22.87 22.40 19.32
C VAL A 165 23.52 21.03 19.15
N ILE A 166 24.80 20.99 18.76
CA ILE A 166 25.55 19.74 18.57
C ILE A 166 26.43 19.49 19.79
N ARG A 167 26.43 18.24 20.29
CA ARG A 167 27.36 17.72 21.30
C ARG A 167 27.84 16.33 20.92
#